data_AF-A0A6P2LTI3-F1
#
_entry.id   AF-A0A6P2LTI3-F1
#
_cell.length_a   1.000
_cell.length_b   1.000
_cell.length_c   1.000
_cell.angle_alpha   90.00
_cell.angle_beta   90.00
_cell.angle_gamma   90.00
#
_symmetry.space_group_name_H-M   'P 1'
#
loop_
_entity.id
_entity.type
_entity.pdbx_description
1 polymer ?
#
loop_
_entity_poly.entity_id
_entity_poly.type
_entity_poly.pdbx_seq_one_letter_code
_entity_poly.pdbx_strand_id
1 'polypeptide(L)'
;MSEKKGLYAVAAEQYDLVLVSVIDSPRPHVFRAKVEHIYSTGKCIAPDHLGAEIEFYSGPPTWGNVPLEVGERALVFVRTLSGLFHEHAWRGHMVLEDIAGGTYARLHIPEMWLRDDLPVDVRAASSPHPTRRNASIVRFSVLERYLSDLIENAVR
;
A
#
# COMPACT_ATOMS: atom_id res chain seq x y z
N MET A 1 -13.39 -16.37 -20.42
CA MET A 1 -12.43 -16.53 -19.31
C MET A 1 -12.07 -15.14 -18.85
N SER A 2 -12.39 -14.75 -17.62
CA SER A 2 -12.01 -13.41 -17.11
C SER A 2 -10.49 -13.35 -17.09
N GLU A 3 -9.88 -12.37 -17.75
CA GLU A 3 -8.48 -12.05 -17.50
C GLU A 3 -8.33 -11.87 -15.99
N LYS A 4 -7.46 -12.67 -15.37
CA LYS A 4 -7.13 -12.47 -13.96
C LYS A 4 -6.42 -11.13 -13.87
N LYS A 5 -7.14 -10.08 -13.48
CA LYS A 5 -6.53 -8.79 -13.16
C LYS A 5 -5.49 -9.05 -12.07
N GLY A 6 -4.24 -8.62 -12.31
CA GLY A 6 -3.14 -8.83 -11.37
C GLY A 6 -3.43 -8.23 -10.00
N LEU A 7 -2.73 -8.71 -8.97
CA LEU A 7 -2.85 -8.17 -7.61
C LEU A 7 -2.65 -6.65 -7.62
N TYR A 8 -3.57 -5.89 -7.01
CA TYR A 8 -3.61 -4.41 -7.01
C TYR A 8 -3.99 -3.71 -8.32
N ALA A 9 -4.21 -4.40 -9.44
CA ALA A 9 -4.61 -3.73 -10.68
C ALA A 9 -5.92 -2.91 -10.52
N VAL A 10 -6.93 -3.50 -9.87
CA VAL A 10 -8.19 -2.79 -9.56
C VAL A 10 -7.95 -1.61 -8.60
N ALA A 11 -7.02 -1.75 -7.65
CA ALA A 11 -6.71 -0.68 -6.71
C ALA A 11 -6.03 0.50 -7.43
N ALA A 12 -5.07 0.21 -8.32
CA ALA A 12 -4.41 1.21 -9.14
C ALA A 12 -5.38 1.93 -10.11
N GLU A 13 -6.41 1.24 -10.59
CA GLU A 13 -7.47 1.86 -11.41
C GLU A 13 -8.39 2.79 -10.60
N GLN A 14 -8.68 2.46 -9.34
CA GLN A 14 -9.75 3.13 -8.57
C GLN A 14 -9.25 4.14 -7.53
N TYR A 15 -7.99 4.03 -7.10
CA TYR A 15 -7.44 4.76 -5.96
C TYR A 15 -6.15 5.47 -6.31
N ASP A 16 -5.83 6.51 -5.54
CA ASP A 16 -4.50 7.11 -5.62
C ASP A 16 -3.52 6.40 -4.69
N LEU A 17 -2.28 6.23 -5.11
CA LEU A 17 -1.23 5.64 -4.29
C LEU A 17 -0.31 6.72 -3.74
N VAL A 18 -0.08 6.71 -2.43
CA VAL A 18 0.85 7.61 -1.74
C VAL A 18 1.83 6.81 -0.87
N LEU A 19 3.00 7.37 -0.64
CA LEU A 19 3.92 6.95 0.41
C LEU A 19 3.76 7.88 1.60
N VAL A 20 3.58 7.33 2.79
CA VAL A 20 3.38 8.12 4.00
C VAL A 20 4.26 7.63 5.14
N SER A 21 4.59 8.54 6.06
CA SER A 21 5.13 8.24 7.38
C SER A 21 4.12 8.59 8.46
N VAL A 22 3.71 7.61 9.25
CA VAL A 22 2.69 7.76 10.30
C VAL A 22 3.30 8.46 11.50
N ILE A 23 2.73 9.59 11.89
CA ILE A 23 3.24 10.46 12.96
C ILE A 23 2.36 10.47 14.20
N ASP A 24 1.08 10.14 14.08
CA ASP A 24 0.13 10.13 15.20
C ASP A 24 -1.06 9.21 14.93
N SER A 25 -1.77 8.79 15.99
CA SER A 25 -3.05 8.09 15.91
C SER A 25 -4.05 8.76 16.86
N PRO A 26 -4.64 9.90 16.42
CA PRO A 26 -5.39 10.78 17.33
C PRO A 26 -6.69 10.14 17.84
N ARG A 27 -7.27 9.19 17.08
CA ARG A 27 -8.55 8.53 17.38
C ARG A 27 -8.56 7.10 16.85
N PRO A 28 -9.40 6.21 17.41
CA PRO A 28 -9.62 4.89 16.81
C PRO A 28 -9.96 5.00 15.32
N HIS A 29 -9.30 4.18 14.50
CA HIS A 29 -9.43 4.16 13.04
C HIS A 29 -8.98 5.43 12.31
N VAL A 30 -8.26 6.33 12.99
CA VAL A 30 -7.66 7.52 12.38
C VAL A 30 -6.17 7.51 12.67
N PHE A 31 -5.38 7.66 11.62
CA PHE A 31 -3.96 7.92 11.73
C PHE A 31 -3.62 9.23 11.02
N ARG A 32 -2.70 9.99 11.59
CA ARG A 32 -2.12 11.16 10.93
C ARG A 32 -0.77 10.76 10.37
N ALA A 33 -0.54 11.11 9.11
CA ALA A 33 0.71 10.79 8.43
C ALA A 33 1.18 11.96 7.57
N LYS A 34 2.50 12.07 7.42
CA LYS A 34 3.13 12.97 6.46
C LYS A 34 3.18 12.29 5.10
N VAL A 35 2.68 12.94 4.05
CA VAL A 35 2.81 12.45 2.67
C VAL A 35 4.23 12.69 2.18
N GLU A 36 4.96 11.62 1.92
CA GLU A 36 6.34 11.67 1.43
C GLU A 36 6.44 11.64 -0.08
N HIS A 37 5.52 10.90 -0.72
CA HIS A 37 5.47 10.75 -2.16
C HIS A 37 4.04 10.54 -2.63
N ILE A 38 3.75 11.00 -3.84
CA ILE A 38 2.47 10.82 -4.52
C ILE A 38 2.78 10.13 -5.85
N TYR A 39 2.37 8.86 -5.99
CA TYR A 39 2.60 8.08 -7.21
C TYR A 39 1.52 8.34 -8.26
N SER A 40 0.33 8.75 -7.85
CA SER A 40 -0.76 9.08 -8.76
C SER A 40 -1.62 10.22 -8.23
N THR A 41 -2.24 10.94 -9.15
CA THR A 41 -3.18 12.02 -8.87
C THR A 41 -4.39 11.90 -9.78
N GLY A 42 -5.46 12.63 -9.44
CA GLY A 42 -6.63 12.78 -10.31
C GLY A 42 -7.85 11.97 -9.86
N LYS A 43 -7.74 11.18 -8.78
CA LYS A 43 -8.88 10.45 -8.20
C LYS A 43 -9.30 11.04 -6.86
N CYS A 44 -8.34 11.40 -6.01
CA CYS A 44 -8.61 11.95 -4.67
C CYS A 44 -7.48 12.81 -4.10
N ILE A 45 -6.21 12.47 -4.34
CA ILE A 45 -5.06 13.21 -3.82
C ILE A 45 -4.61 14.24 -4.86
N ALA A 46 -4.35 15.46 -4.40
CA ALA A 46 -3.84 16.55 -5.20
C ALA A 46 -2.34 16.84 -4.90
N PRO A 47 -1.57 17.39 -5.85
CA PRO A 47 -0.12 17.60 -5.69
C PRO A 47 0.30 18.47 -4.50
N ASP A 48 -0.57 19.38 -4.06
CA ASP A 48 -0.37 20.27 -2.90
C ASP A 48 -0.36 19.54 -1.55
N HIS A 49 -0.83 18.29 -1.51
CA HIS A 49 -0.74 17.43 -0.34
C HIS A 49 0.67 16.86 -0.11
N LEU A 50 1.60 17.01 -1.06
CA LEU A 50 2.96 16.52 -0.90
C LEU A 50 3.67 17.24 0.25
N GLY A 51 4.20 16.49 1.21
CA GLY A 51 4.84 17.00 2.41
C GLY A 51 3.87 17.45 3.51
N ALA A 52 2.56 17.47 3.24
CA ALA A 52 1.54 17.82 4.22
C ALA A 52 1.30 16.68 5.22
N GLU A 53 0.86 17.05 6.42
CA GLU A 53 0.37 16.14 7.44
C GLU A 53 -1.14 16.03 7.35
N ILE A 54 -1.64 14.83 7.08
CA ILE A 54 -3.04 14.58 6.76
C ILE A 54 -3.57 13.46 7.65
N GLU A 55 -4.85 13.57 8.03
CA GLU A 55 -5.57 12.48 8.70
C GLU A 55 -6.18 11.52 7.68
N PHE A 56 -5.94 10.24 7.89
CA PHE A 56 -6.48 9.14 7.12
C PHE A 56 -7.34 8.26 8.02
N TYR A 57 -8.50 7.87 7.52
CA TYR A 57 -9.35 6.87 8.14
C TYR A 57 -8.91 5.48 7.69
N SER A 58 -8.46 4.65 8.62
CA SER A 58 -8.10 3.27 8.35
C SER A 58 -9.32 2.44 8.01
N GLY A 59 -9.12 1.34 7.29
CA GLY A 59 -10.17 0.33 7.14
C GLY A 59 -10.60 -0.25 8.51
N PRO A 60 -11.84 -0.78 8.64
CA PRO A 60 -12.27 -1.41 9.88
C PRO A 60 -11.31 -2.56 10.28
N PRO A 61 -11.00 -2.75 11.58
CA PRO A 61 -9.99 -3.69 12.07
C PRO A 61 -10.44 -5.16 12.01
N THR A 62 -11.55 -5.42 11.34
CA THR A 62 -12.15 -6.74 11.21
C THR A 62 -11.55 -7.46 9.99
N TRP A 63 -11.37 -8.78 10.10
CA TRP A 63 -10.97 -9.65 8.98
C TRP A 63 -9.52 -9.49 8.46
N GLY A 64 -8.56 -9.26 9.36
CA GLY A 64 -7.13 -9.28 9.00
C GLY A 64 -6.59 -7.97 8.46
N ASN A 65 -7.35 -6.88 8.52
CA ASN A 65 -6.82 -5.52 8.33
C ASN A 65 -6.14 -5.06 9.63
N VAL A 66 -4.81 -4.93 9.60
CA VAL A 66 -4.01 -4.47 10.75
C VAL A 66 -3.83 -2.96 10.61
N PRO A 67 -4.23 -2.12 11.58
CA PRO A 67 -4.01 -0.69 11.50
C PRO A 67 -2.53 -0.34 11.38
N LEU A 68 -2.23 0.74 10.65
CA LEU A 68 -0.90 1.34 10.65
C LEU A 68 -0.57 1.92 12.03
N GLU A 69 0.66 1.69 12.49
CA GLU A 69 1.17 2.14 13.79
C GLU A 69 2.01 3.42 13.66
N VAL A 70 2.07 4.22 14.73
CA VAL A 70 2.92 5.41 14.76
C VAL A 70 4.39 5.02 14.59
N GLY A 71 5.08 5.72 13.68
CA GLY A 71 6.46 5.41 13.29
C GLY A 71 6.56 4.44 12.11
N GLU A 72 5.46 3.83 11.66
CA GLU A 72 5.48 3.04 10.43
C GLU A 72 5.52 3.94 9.19
N ARG A 73 6.23 3.47 8.17
CA ARG A 73 6.24 4.03 6.83
C ARG A 73 5.49 3.08 5.91
N ALA A 74 4.58 3.56 5.06
CA ALA A 74 3.75 2.66 4.26
C ALA A 74 3.34 3.26 2.92
N LEU A 75 3.23 2.38 1.91
CA LEU A 75 2.46 2.66 0.71
C LEU A 75 0.98 2.52 1.05
N VAL A 76 0.14 3.48 0.64
CA VAL A 76 -1.29 3.50 0.95
C VAL A 76 -2.09 3.85 -0.30
N PHE A 77 -3.04 2.99 -0.66
CA PHE A 77 -4.09 3.31 -1.62
C PHE A 77 -5.18 4.12 -0.90
N VAL A 78 -5.48 5.29 -1.44
CA VAL A 78 -6.35 6.29 -0.84
C VAL A 78 -7.56 6.56 -1.73
N ARG A 79 -8.69 6.81 -1.09
CA ARG A 79 -9.89 7.40 -1.69
C ARG A 79 -10.41 8.54 -0.84
N THR A 80 -11.22 9.40 -1.44
CA THR A 80 -12.03 10.35 -0.68
C THR A 80 -13.45 9.85 -0.53
N LEU A 81 -13.98 9.88 0.69
CA LEU A 81 -15.39 9.65 0.99
C LEU A 81 -15.87 10.78 1.91
N SER A 82 -16.92 11.50 1.49
CA SER A 82 -17.45 12.65 2.23
C SER A 82 -16.40 13.69 2.64
N GLY A 83 -15.43 13.97 1.76
CA GLY A 83 -14.36 14.95 2.00
C GLY A 83 -13.23 14.47 2.92
N LEU A 84 -13.25 13.21 3.36
CA LEU A 84 -12.23 12.61 4.22
C LEU A 84 -11.39 11.61 3.42
N PHE A 85 -10.11 11.50 3.74
CA PHE A 85 -9.22 10.50 3.15
C PHE A 85 -9.39 9.17 3.86
N HIS A 86 -9.65 8.12 3.08
CA HIS A 86 -9.79 6.76 3.56
C HIS A 86 -8.76 5.86 2.90
N GLU A 87 -8.13 5.01 3.71
CA GLU A 87 -7.42 3.84 3.24
C GLU A 87 -8.38 2.93 2.46
N HIS A 88 -7.92 2.35 1.36
CA HIS A 88 -8.63 1.25 0.72
C HIS A 88 -8.80 0.09 1.71
N ALA A 89 -10.00 -0.48 1.79
CA ALA A 89 -10.21 -1.64 2.65
C ALA A 89 -9.44 -2.87 2.12
N TRP A 90 -9.06 -3.80 3.00
CA TRP A 90 -8.44 -5.08 2.67
C TRP A 90 -7.08 -4.98 1.97
N ARG A 91 -6.01 -4.83 2.76
CA ARG A 91 -4.62 -4.71 2.25
C ARG A 91 -4.40 -3.41 1.47
N GLY A 92 -5.13 -2.34 1.84
CA GLY A 92 -4.99 -1.02 1.23
C GLY A 92 -3.67 -0.33 1.53
N HIS A 93 -2.92 -0.83 2.51
CA HIS A 93 -1.55 -0.39 2.75
C HIS A 93 -0.55 -1.55 2.75
N MET A 94 0.71 -1.19 2.52
CA MET A 94 1.87 -2.07 2.56
C MET A 94 2.95 -1.37 3.37
N VAL A 95 3.26 -1.91 4.56
CA VAL A 95 4.26 -1.33 5.47
C VAL A 95 5.66 -1.58 4.91
N LEU A 96 6.49 -0.54 4.91
CA LEU A 96 7.90 -0.63 4.56
C LEU A 96 8.73 -0.93 5.81
N GLU A 97 9.54 -1.98 5.72
CA GLU A 97 10.37 -2.48 6.80
C GLU A 97 11.82 -2.61 6.32
N ASP A 98 12.77 -2.19 7.14
CA ASP A 98 14.19 -2.42 6.90
C ASP A 98 14.59 -3.78 7.49
N ILE A 99 14.95 -4.71 6.62
CA ILE A 99 15.28 -6.10 6.95
C ILE A 99 16.62 -6.44 6.33
N ALA A 100 17.58 -6.87 7.15
CA ALA A 100 18.91 -7.31 6.70
C ALA A 100 19.61 -6.31 5.72
N GLY A 101 19.44 -5.00 5.95
CA GLY A 101 20.06 -3.95 5.16
C GLY A 101 19.35 -3.60 3.85
N GLY A 102 18.15 -4.12 3.61
CA GLY A 102 17.28 -3.69 2.50
C GLY A 102 15.89 -3.25 2.98
N THR A 103 15.22 -2.44 2.18
CA THR A 103 13.84 -2.02 2.43
C THR A 103 12.86 -2.94 1.69
N TYR A 104 11.88 -3.44 2.41
CA TYR A 104 10.89 -4.39 1.92
C TYR A 104 9.48 -3.93 2.27
N ALA A 105 8.53 -4.18 1.37
CA ALA A 105 7.12 -4.03 1.67
C ALA A 105 6.58 -5.34 2.28
N ARG A 106 5.92 -5.23 3.43
CA ARG A 106 5.20 -6.32 4.08
C ARG A 106 3.79 -6.42 3.52
N LEU A 107 3.43 -7.63 3.07
CA LEU A 107 2.10 -7.94 2.57
C LEU A 107 1.48 -9.07 3.40
N HIS A 108 0.23 -8.89 3.82
CA HIS A 108 -0.58 -9.90 4.53
C HIS A 108 -1.11 -10.98 3.57
N ILE A 109 -0.18 -11.55 2.81
CA ILE A 109 -0.39 -12.61 1.83
C ILE A 109 0.75 -13.60 2.05
N PRO A 110 0.51 -14.80 2.62
CA PRO A 110 1.54 -15.82 2.67
C PRO A 110 1.83 -16.32 1.25
N GLU A 111 3.03 -16.86 1.04
CA GLU A 111 3.39 -17.60 -0.17
C GLU A 111 3.25 -16.79 -1.47
N MET A 112 3.55 -15.49 -1.44
CA MET A 112 3.44 -14.63 -2.64
C MET A 112 4.22 -15.15 -3.85
N TRP A 113 5.34 -15.82 -3.62
CA TRP A 113 6.17 -16.41 -4.67
C TRP A 113 5.47 -17.54 -5.45
N LEU A 114 4.40 -18.15 -4.91
CA LEU A 114 3.63 -19.22 -5.56
C LEU A 114 2.43 -18.70 -6.35
N ARG A 115 2.08 -17.42 -6.24
CA ARG A 115 0.90 -16.86 -6.91
C ARG A 115 1.08 -16.82 -8.42
N ASP A 116 0.03 -17.06 -9.19
CA ASP A 116 0.06 -17.01 -10.66
C ASP A 116 -0.39 -15.65 -11.23
N ASP A 117 -1.01 -14.82 -10.40
CA ASP A 117 -1.55 -13.49 -10.74
C ASP A 117 -0.56 -12.34 -10.46
N LEU A 118 0.71 -12.67 -10.24
CA LEU A 118 1.79 -11.71 -10.02
C LEU A 118 2.86 -11.82 -11.11
N PRO A 119 3.46 -10.69 -11.53
CA PRO A 119 4.60 -10.71 -12.43
C PRO A 119 5.77 -11.54 -11.88
N VAL A 120 6.53 -12.18 -12.78
CA VAL A 120 7.68 -13.02 -12.44
C VAL A 120 8.66 -12.29 -11.51
N ASP A 121 8.97 -11.03 -11.81
CA ASP A 121 9.91 -10.22 -11.03
C ASP A 121 9.42 -10.01 -9.59
N VAL A 122 8.13 -9.71 -9.41
CA VAL A 122 7.54 -9.51 -8.08
C VAL A 122 7.63 -10.81 -7.27
N ARG A 123 7.31 -11.95 -7.90
CA ARG A 123 7.40 -13.27 -7.25
C ARG A 123 8.84 -13.63 -6.87
N ALA A 124 9.79 -13.39 -7.77
CA ALA A 124 11.21 -13.64 -7.53
C ALA A 124 11.78 -12.73 -6.43
N ALA A 125 11.23 -11.52 -6.27
CA ALA A 125 11.58 -10.59 -5.22
C ALA A 125 10.78 -10.79 -3.91
N SER A 126 9.89 -11.80 -3.87
CA SER A 126 9.07 -12.13 -2.71
C SER A 126 9.74 -13.23 -1.87
N SER A 127 9.61 -13.14 -0.55
CA SER A 127 10.03 -14.21 0.36
C SER A 127 9.14 -14.24 1.62
N PRO A 128 9.19 -15.32 2.43
CA PRO A 128 8.50 -15.35 3.71
C PRO A 128 8.99 -14.22 4.62
N HIS A 129 8.08 -13.58 5.34
CA HIS A 129 8.48 -12.64 6.37
C HIS A 129 9.22 -13.37 7.51
N PRO A 130 10.36 -12.84 8.02
CA PRO A 130 11.20 -13.53 8.99
C PRO A 130 10.52 -13.87 10.32
N THR A 131 9.64 -13.00 10.83
CA THR A 131 8.97 -13.16 12.12
C THR A 131 7.44 -13.32 12.03
N ARG A 132 6.80 -13.00 10.90
CA ARG A 132 5.33 -13.02 10.74
C ARG A 132 4.89 -14.14 9.79
N ARG A 133 4.40 -15.25 10.33
CA ARG A 133 4.05 -16.46 9.55
C ARG A 133 2.96 -16.25 8.48
N ASN A 134 2.09 -15.25 8.66
CA ASN A 134 0.98 -14.95 7.76
C ASN A 134 1.30 -13.83 6.74
N ALA A 135 2.57 -13.47 6.59
CA ALA A 135 3.01 -12.39 5.72
C ALA A 135 4.17 -12.81 4.81
N SER A 136 4.21 -12.18 3.64
CA SER A 136 5.38 -12.16 2.78
C SER A 136 6.01 -10.77 2.81
N ILE A 137 7.28 -10.70 2.45
CA ILE A 137 7.99 -9.45 2.17
C ILE A 137 8.36 -9.42 0.70
N VAL A 138 8.31 -8.23 0.09
CA VAL A 138 8.70 -8.00 -1.30
C VAL A 138 9.70 -6.85 -1.32
N ARG A 139 10.80 -6.98 -2.05
CA ARG A 139 11.77 -5.89 -2.19
C ARG A 139 11.07 -4.61 -2.66
N PHE A 140 11.21 -3.52 -1.90
CA PHE A 140 10.43 -2.31 -2.13
C PHE A 140 10.61 -1.76 -3.54
N SER A 141 11.84 -1.66 -4.05
CA SER A 141 12.10 -1.16 -5.41
C SER A 141 11.43 -1.96 -6.52
N VAL A 142 11.22 -3.26 -6.33
CA VAL A 142 10.53 -4.11 -7.31
C VAL A 142 9.01 -3.91 -7.24
N LEU A 143 8.47 -3.82 -6.03
CA LEU A 143 7.04 -3.57 -5.82
C LEU A 143 6.65 -2.16 -6.27
N GLU A 144 7.46 -1.16 -5.95
CA GLU A 144 7.26 0.24 -6.32
C GLU A 144 7.17 0.39 -7.84
N ARG A 145 8.08 -0.23 -8.59
CA ARG A 145 8.04 -0.25 -10.05
C ARG A 145 6.76 -0.90 -10.56
N TYR A 146 6.41 -2.08 -10.04
CA TYR A 146 5.19 -2.78 -10.43
C TYR A 146 3.93 -1.93 -10.23
N LEU A 147 3.80 -1.28 -9.07
CA LEU A 147 2.65 -0.42 -8.77
C LEU A 147 2.63 0.83 -9.67
N SER A 148 3.79 1.42 -9.95
CA SER A 148 3.92 2.54 -10.87
C SER A 148 3.49 2.16 -12.28
N ASP A 149 3.94 1.00 -12.79
CA ASP A 149 3.52 0.47 -14.09
C ASP A 149 2.00 0.25 -14.15
N LEU A 150 1.40 -0.28 -13.07
CA LEU A 150 -0.06 -0.45 -12.99
C LEU A 150 -0.80 0.90 -13.05
N ILE A 151 -0.30 1.89 -12.33
CA ILE A 151 -0.87 3.25 -12.29
C ILE A 151 -0.80 3.88 -13.69
N GLU A 152 0.35 3.83 -14.35
CA GLU A 152 0.54 4.40 -15.69
C GLU A 152 -0.39 3.75 -16.71
N ASN A 153 -0.56 2.42 -16.63
CA ASN A 153 -1.46 1.70 -17.53
C ASN A 153 -2.95 1.97 -17.25
N ALA A 154 -3.31 2.32 -16.01
CA ALA A 154 -4.70 2.65 -15.66
C ALA A 154 -5.15 4.04 -16.13
N VAL A 155 -4.21 4.93 -16.48
CA VAL A 155 -4.49 6.29 -16.99
C VAL A 155 -4.66 6.31 -18.51
N ARG A 156 -4.24 5.25 -19.22
CA ARG A 156 -4.36 5.12 -20.68
C ARG A 156 -5.74 4.62 -21.09
#